data_AF-A0A3B1DK33-F1
#
_entry.id   AF-A0A3B1DK33-F1
#
_cell.length_a   1.000
_cell.length_b   1.000
_cell.length_c   1.000
_cell.angle_alpha   90.00
_cell.angle_beta   90.00
_cell.angle_gamma   90.00
#
_symmetry.space_group_name_H-M   'P 1'
#
loop_
_entity.id
_entity.type
_entity.pdbx_description
1 polymer ?
#
loop_
_entity_poly.entity_id
_entity_poly.type
_entity_poly.pdbx_seq_one_letter_code
_entity_poly.pdbx_strand_id
1 'polypeptide(L)'
;MSEHNVNRRSFLKTSTTAALASSTLMGLATTPAKAAGSNEKIRIGFVGPGGRGFGAHVRTLAQLQKDGANIELVSAADVYSVHRDRFTNYVKKTTGYNA
;
A
#
# COMPACT_ATOMS: atom_id res chain seq x y z
N MET A 1 -34.42 50.44 -12.25
CA MET A 1 -33.60 49.22 -12.36
C MET A 1 -32.25 49.62 -12.93
N SER A 2 -31.18 49.59 -12.13
CA SER A 2 -29.82 49.85 -12.60
C SER A 2 -29.27 48.59 -13.28
N GLU A 3 -29.11 48.65 -14.60
CA GLU A 3 -28.50 47.60 -15.43
C GLU A 3 -27.00 47.49 -15.11
N HIS A 4 -26.58 46.37 -14.53
CA HIS A 4 -25.16 46.03 -14.43
C HIS A 4 -24.66 45.54 -15.79
N ASN A 5 -24.04 46.44 -16.56
CA ASN A 5 -23.44 46.10 -17.86
C ASN A 5 -22.15 45.29 -17.63
N VAL A 6 -22.29 43.97 -17.57
CA VAL A 6 -21.13 43.12 -17.31
C VAL A 6 -20.35 42.86 -18.60
N ASN A 7 -19.27 43.62 -18.77
CA ASN A 7 -18.42 43.57 -19.95
C ASN A 7 -17.54 42.30 -19.94
N ARG A 8 -17.50 41.55 -21.05
CA ARG A 8 -16.66 40.37 -21.28
C ARG A 8 -15.19 40.59 -20.87
N ARG A 9 -14.63 41.77 -21.12
CA ARG A 9 -13.25 42.11 -20.72
C ARG A 9 -13.07 42.16 -19.20
N SER A 10 -14.07 42.63 -18.47
CA SER A 10 -14.04 42.67 -17.00
C SER A 10 -14.17 41.26 -16.43
N PHE A 11 -15.04 40.43 -16.99
CA PHE A 11 -15.14 39.02 -16.60
C PHE A 11 -13.83 38.29 -16.84
N LEU A 12 -13.20 38.43 -18.02
CA LEU A 12 -11.93 37.77 -18.32
C LEU A 12 -10.82 38.24 -17.40
N LYS A 13 -10.75 39.54 -17.05
CA LYS A 13 -9.78 40.04 -16.06
C LYS A 13 -10.02 39.45 -14.67
N THR A 14 -11.26 39.38 -14.22
CA THR A 14 -11.62 38.81 -12.91
C THR A 14 -11.35 37.31 -12.85
N SER A 15 -11.70 36.56 -13.90
CA SER A 15 -11.44 35.11 -13.98
C SER A 15 -9.95 34.78 -14.08
N THR A 16 -9.17 35.60 -14.78
CA THR A 16 -7.71 35.40 -14.88
C THR A 16 -6.99 35.73 -13.57
N THR A 17 -7.44 36.72 -12.80
CA THR A 17 -6.88 37.00 -11.46
C THR A 17 -7.25 35.93 -10.44
N ALA A 18 -8.47 35.37 -10.50
CA ALA A 18 -8.88 34.26 -9.64
C ALA A 18 -8.10 32.96 -9.94
N ALA A 19 -7.76 32.69 -11.21
CA ALA A 19 -6.99 31.51 -11.61
C ALA A 19 -5.51 31.57 -11.18
N LEU A 20 -4.93 32.77 -11.08
CA LEU A 20 -3.56 32.96 -10.60
C LEU A 20 -3.45 32.86 -9.07
N ALA A 21 -4.54 33.15 -8.34
CA ALA A 21 -4.59 32.98 -6.88
C ALA A 21 -4.79 31.51 -6.44
N SER A 22 -5.38 30.67 -7.30
CA SER A 22 -5.58 29.24 -7.02
C SER A 22 -4.37 28.37 -7.38
N SER A 23 -3.47 28.83 -8.25
CA SER A 23 -2.25 28.08 -8.60
C SER A 23 -1.21 28.04 -7.47
N THR A 24 -1.21 29.01 -6.56
CA THR A 24 -0.32 29.02 -5.39
C THR A 24 -0.76 28.07 -4.28
N LEU A 25 -2.05 27.70 -4.23
CA LEU A 25 -2.57 26.76 -3.23
C LEU A 25 -2.49 25.28 -3.67
N MET A 26 -2.38 25.02 -4.98
CA MET A 26 -2.23 23.64 -5.51
C MET A 26 -0.83 23.06 -5.32
N GLY A 27 0.18 23.89 -4.99
CA GLY A 27 1.55 23.44 -4.68
C GLY A 27 1.75 22.94 -3.25
N LEU A 28 0.75 23.11 -2.37
CA LEU A 28 0.82 22.74 -0.94
C LEU A 28 0.02 21.47 -0.60
N ALA A 29 -0.50 20.76 -1.60
CA ALA A 29 -0.96 19.40 -1.40
C ALA A 29 0.26 18.50 -1.19
N THR A 30 0.84 18.55 0.01
CA THR A 30 1.72 17.50 0.50
C THR A 30 0.85 16.24 0.54
N THR A 31 0.95 15.41 -0.49
CA THR A 31 0.54 14.02 -0.36
C THR A 31 1.28 13.51 0.87
N PRO A 32 0.58 13.04 1.92
CA PRO A 32 1.29 12.46 3.06
C PRO A 32 2.21 11.41 2.46
N ALA A 33 3.52 11.54 2.71
CA ALA A 33 4.49 10.54 2.31
C ALA A 33 3.88 9.21 2.74
N LYS A 34 3.55 8.35 1.77
CA LYS A 34 2.96 7.04 2.06
C LYS A 34 3.82 6.42 3.14
N ALA A 35 3.19 6.01 4.25
CA ALA A 35 3.90 5.53 5.44
C ALA A 35 4.97 4.53 5.00
N ALA A 36 6.23 4.95 5.07
CA ALA A 36 7.34 4.24 4.47
C ALA A 36 7.54 2.90 5.18
N GLY A 37 7.49 1.82 4.41
CA GLY A 37 7.93 0.47 4.79
C GLY A 37 6.83 -0.57 5.03
N SER A 38 5.59 -0.17 5.37
CA SER A 38 4.51 -1.12 5.71
C SER A 38 3.50 -1.38 4.58
N ASN A 39 3.40 -0.50 3.57
CA ASN A 39 2.41 -0.61 2.49
C ASN A 39 3.05 -0.85 1.11
N GLU A 40 4.36 -1.04 1.07
CA GLU A 40 5.12 -1.32 -0.14
C GLU A 40 5.01 -2.79 -0.49
N LYS A 41 5.00 -3.69 0.50
CA LYS A 41 4.95 -5.14 0.30
C LYS A 41 3.53 -5.69 0.45
N ILE A 42 3.20 -6.70 -0.36
CA ILE A 42 1.96 -7.48 -0.18
C ILE A 42 2.15 -8.41 1.03
N ARG A 43 1.41 -8.17 2.11
CA ARG A 43 1.47 -8.99 3.33
C ARG A 43 0.51 -10.18 3.22
N ILE A 44 1.03 -11.39 3.38
CA ILE A 44 0.32 -12.64 3.15
C ILE A 44 0.19 -13.40 4.48
N GLY A 45 -1.05 -13.68 4.89
CA GLY A 45 -1.38 -14.58 5.98
C GLY A 45 -1.86 -15.93 5.47
N PHE A 46 -1.46 -17.01 6.13
CA PHE A 46 -1.84 -18.38 5.77
C PHE A 46 -2.95 -18.89 6.66
N VAL A 47 -3.97 -19.51 6.06
CA VAL A 47 -4.97 -20.31 6.77
C VAL A 47 -4.79 -21.76 6.35
N GLY A 48 -4.47 -22.64 7.31
CA GLY A 48 -4.14 -24.04 7.04
C GLY A 48 -2.79 -24.25 6.32
N PRO A 49 -1.65 -23.77 6.87
CA PRO A 49 -0.31 -23.98 6.29
C PRO A 49 0.22 -25.42 6.44
N GLY A 50 -0.58 -26.40 6.88
CA GLY A 50 -0.20 -27.80 7.02
C GLY A 50 -0.01 -28.54 5.68
N GLY A 51 0.07 -29.87 5.71
CA GLY A 51 0.12 -30.80 4.55
C GLY A 51 0.47 -30.18 3.18
N ARG A 52 -0.56 -29.98 2.35
CA ARG A 52 -0.43 -29.44 0.98
C ARG A 52 -0.06 -27.95 0.95
N GLY A 53 -0.64 -27.15 1.84
CA GLY A 53 -0.37 -25.73 1.95
C GLY A 53 1.12 -25.45 2.22
N PHE A 54 1.75 -26.28 3.06
CA PHE A 54 3.17 -26.19 3.36
C PHE A 54 4.04 -26.43 2.11
N GLY A 55 3.78 -27.55 1.42
CA GLY A 55 4.59 -27.98 0.28
C GLY A 55 4.45 -27.05 -0.93
N ALA A 56 3.22 -26.64 -1.24
CA ALA A 56 2.91 -25.87 -2.45
C ALA A 56 3.07 -24.36 -2.26
N HIS A 57 2.54 -23.80 -1.17
CA HIS A 57 2.42 -22.35 -1.03
C HIS A 57 3.48 -21.78 -0.09
N VAL A 58 3.66 -22.34 1.12
CA VAL A 58 4.61 -21.79 2.10
C VAL A 58 6.03 -21.80 1.57
N ARG A 59 6.49 -22.94 1.02
CA ARG A 59 7.85 -23.06 0.46
C ARG A 59 8.08 -22.11 -0.71
N THR A 60 7.18 -22.11 -1.68
CA THR A 60 7.31 -21.30 -2.90
C THR A 60 7.27 -19.81 -2.57
N LEU A 61 6.33 -19.36 -1.75
CA LEU A 61 6.19 -17.94 -1.42
C LEU A 61 7.31 -17.45 -0.49
N ALA A 62 7.79 -18.28 0.45
CA ALA A 62 8.97 -17.93 1.24
C ALA A 62 10.23 -17.80 0.38
N GLN A 63 10.39 -18.67 -0.62
CA GLN A 63 11.51 -18.58 -1.56
C GLN A 63 11.40 -17.33 -2.42
N LEU A 64 10.22 -17.00 -2.96
CA LEU A 64 9.99 -15.76 -3.70
C LEU A 64 10.29 -14.51 -2.84
N GLN A 65 9.86 -14.48 -1.58
CA GLN A 65 10.22 -13.40 -0.66
C GLN A 65 11.73 -13.29 -0.49
N LYS A 66 12.43 -14.41 -0.29
CA LYS A 66 13.89 -14.46 -0.17
C LYS A 66 14.59 -13.95 -1.43
N ASP A 67 14.02 -14.24 -2.60
CA ASP A 67 14.53 -13.82 -3.91
C ASP A 67 14.19 -12.37 -4.25
N GLY A 68 13.57 -11.63 -3.32
CA GLY A 68 13.30 -10.20 -3.45
C GLY A 68 11.94 -9.86 -4.05
N ALA A 69 11.03 -10.82 -4.19
CA ALA A 69 9.65 -10.51 -4.54
C ALA A 69 9.04 -9.57 -3.50
N ASN A 70 8.19 -8.65 -3.97
CA ASN A 70 7.58 -7.60 -3.15
C ASN A 70 6.41 -8.12 -2.29
N ILE A 71 6.68 -9.18 -1.54
CA ILE A 71 5.74 -9.89 -0.66
C ILE A 71 6.39 -10.11 0.71
N GLU A 72 5.56 -10.30 1.73
CA GLU A 72 6.01 -10.65 3.06
C GLU A 72 5.03 -11.65 3.69
N LEU A 73 5.54 -12.78 4.17
CA LEU A 73 4.75 -13.80 4.85
C LEU A 73 4.69 -13.46 6.34
N VAL A 74 3.51 -13.11 6.85
CA VAL A 74 3.39 -12.37 8.12
C VAL A 74 2.64 -13.08 9.24
N SER A 75 1.88 -14.12 8.92
CA SER A 75 1.10 -14.85 9.92
C SER A 75 0.62 -16.20 9.41
N ALA A 76 0.27 -17.08 10.36
CA ALA A 76 -0.47 -18.29 10.06
C ALA A 76 -1.53 -18.62 11.12
N ALA A 77 -2.67 -19.12 10.66
CA ALA A 77 -3.73 -19.70 11.46
C ALA A 77 -3.93 -21.17 11.09
N ASP A 78 -3.90 -22.05 12.09
CA ASP A 78 -4.19 -23.48 11.97
C ASP A 78 -4.75 -23.97 13.31
N VAL A 79 -5.63 -24.98 13.27
CA VAL A 79 -6.11 -25.69 14.47
C VAL A 79 -5.00 -26.53 15.10
N TYR A 80 -4.05 -27.01 14.31
CA TYR A 80 -2.90 -27.78 14.79
C TYR A 80 -1.69 -26.86 14.99
N SER A 81 -1.27 -26.68 16.24
CA SER A 81 -0.10 -25.84 16.60
C SER A 81 1.16 -26.25 15.85
N VAL A 82 1.40 -27.54 15.68
CA VAL A 82 2.57 -28.08 14.95
C VAL A 82 2.67 -27.51 13.52
N HIS A 83 1.55 -27.26 12.83
CA HIS A 83 1.57 -26.69 11.49
C HIS A 83 1.91 -25.20 11.50
N ARG A 84 1.33 -24.44 12.43
CA ARG A 84 1.65 -23.02 12.63
C ARG A 84 3.11 -22.84 13.03
N ASP A 85 3.60 -23.64 13.98
CA ASP A 85 4.98 -23.54 14.45
C ASP A 85 5.96 -23.94 13.34
N ARG A 86 5.63 -24.96 12.54
CA ARG A 86 6.41 -25.33 11.36
C ARG A 86 6.46 -24.19 10.34
N PHE A 87 5.34 -23.51 10.11
CA PHE A 87 5.27 -22.33 9.25
C PHE A 87 6.20 -21.22 9.76
N THR A 88 6.02 -20.76 11.00
CA THR A 88 6.82 -19.67 11.59
C THR A 88 8.31 -19.99 11.57
N ASN A 89 8.68 -21.21 11.96
CA ASN A 89 10.08 -21.66 11.94
C ASN A 89 10.67 -21.67 10.52
N TYR A 90 9.91 -22.13 9.53
CA TYR A 90 10.37 -22.19 8.15
C TYR A 90 10.50 -20.80 7.51
N VAL A 91 9.52 -19.92 7.73
CA VAL A 91 9.55 -18.54 7.22
C VAL A 91 10.71 -17.77 7.84
N LYS A 92 10.91 -17.87 9.15
CA LYS A 92 12.05 -17.26 9.84
C LYS A 92 13.39 -17.76 9.30
N LYS A 93 13.53 -19.08 9.14
CA LYS A 93 14.75 -19.68 8.58
C LYS A 93 15.04 -19.23 7.15
N THR A 94 14.02 -19.08 6.32
CA THR A 94 14.18 -18.83 4.89
C THR A 94 14.33 -17.34 4.57
N THR A 95 13.56 -16.49 5.25
CA THR A 95 13.40 -15.06 4.93
C THR A 95 13.98 -14.13 5.99
N GLY A 96 14.26 -14.63 7.19
CA GLY A 96 14.63 -13.82 8.36
C GLY A 96 13.46 -13.14 9.08
N TYR A 97 12.25 -13.19 8.52
CA TYR A 97 11.06 -12.56 9.10
C TYR A 97 10.44 -13.39 10.22
N ASN A 98 10.04 -12.75 11.33
CA ASN A 98 9.32 -13.41 12.42
C ASN A 98 7.80 -13.33 12.17
N ALA A 99 7.28 -14.35 11.46
CA ALA A 99 5.87 -14.49 11.07
C ALA A 99 5.00 -15.20 12.13
#